data_AF-A0A7L8AD68-F1
#
_entry.id   AF-A0A7L8AD68-F1
#
_cell.length_a   1.000
_cell.length_b   1.000
_cell.length_c   1.000
_cell.angle_alpha   90.00
_cell.angle_beta   90.00
_cell.angle_gamma   90.00
#
_symmetry.space_group_name_H-M   'P 1'
#
loop_
_entity.id
_entity.type
_entity.pdbx_description
1 polymer ?
#
loop_
_entity_poly.entity_id
_entity_poly.type
_entity_poly.pdbx_seq_one_letter_code
_entity_poly.pdbx_strand_id
1 'polypeptide(L)'
;MKKSILILFTLFISVSAFSQETETENLIKLDSTWGKEMFPFPIRFAKNINYTGVAEVRFPPKGWRTPEHTLFWSYTYVWSINFDEKITAKQLKQDLEKYFDGLNDVRDNHNIEQKATATIQRINKKKSTTFFEGKVDTYDHFATNKRIVLNVKIESNYCKKTQKTVILFKFSPKEFKHKVWETLNDIELVNKFCKK
;
A
#
# COMPACT_ATOMS: atom_id res chain seq x y z
N MET A 1 29.08 21.68 -63.61
CA MET A 1 28.03 22.07 -62.65
C MET A 1 27.33 20.80 -62.16
N LYS A 2 27.54 20.44 -60.89
CA LYS A 2 27.03 19.22 -60.26
C LYS A 2 25.52 19.34 -60.03
N LYS A 3 24.73 18.35 -60.42
CA LYS A 3 23.34 18.17 -59.96
C LYS A 3 23.28 16.92 -59.09
N SER A 4 23.27 17.14 -57.78
CA SER A 4 22.96 16.14 -56.77
C SER A 4 21.46 16.20 -56.47
N ILE A 5 20.73 15.09 -56.59
CA ILE A 5 19.39 14.90 -56.04
C ILE A 5 19.35 13.45 -55.51
N LEU A 6 19.77 13.24 -54.26
CA LEU A 6 18.95 13.13 -53.04
C LEU A 6 18.00 11.91 -53.07
N ILE A 7 18.53 10.76 -52.64
CA ILE A 7 17.74 9.57 -52.29
C ILE A 7 17.31 9.72 -50.83
N LEU A 8 16.01 9.93 -50.59
CA LEU A 8 15.43 9.95 -49.25
C LEU A 8 14.94 8.55 -48.88
N PHE A 9 15.77 7.79 -48.17
CA PHE A 9 15.37 6.53 -47.53
C PHE A 9 14.73 6.86 -46.18
N THR A 10 13.39 6.94 -46.12
CA THR A 10 12.67 7.01 -44.84
C THR A 10 12.53 5.61 -44.25
N LEU A 11 13.42 5.29 -43.30
CA LEU A 11 13.33 4.12 -42.43
C LEU A 11 12.18 4.33 -41.43
N PHE A 12 11.06 3.63 -41.59
CA PHE A 12 10.05 3.50 -40.53
C PHE A 12 10.58 2.53 -39.46
N ILE A 13 11.28 3.08 -38.47
CA ILE A 13 11.59 2.32 -37.23
C ILE A 13 10.35 2.43 -36.35
N SER A 14 9.44 1.47 -36.46
CA SER A 14 8.40 1.25 -35.48
C SER A 14 9.04 0.74 -34.19
N VAL A 15 9.42 1.66 -33.30
CA VAL A 15 9.80 1.32 -31.93
C VAL A 15 8.54 0.85 -31.23
N SER A 16 8.31 -0.46 -31.27
CA SER A 16 7.32 -1.11 -30.41
C SER A 16 7.88 -1.03 -29.00
N ALA A 17 7.52 0.01 -28.26
CA ALA A 17 7.74 0.06 -26.83
C ALA A 17 6.88 -1.05 -26.20
N PHE A 18 7.43 -2.24 -26.07
CA PHE A 18 6.87 -3.29 -25.25
C PHE A 18 6.94 -2.80 -23.80
N SER A 19 5.86 -2.17 -23.33
CA SER A 19 5.61 -2.10 -21.90
C SER A 19 5.29 -3.54 -21.48
N GLN A 20 6.31 -4.27 -21.05
CA GLN A 20 6.05 -5.46 -20.25
C GLN A 20 5.46 -4.94 -18.95
N GLU A 21 4.13 -4.91 -18.86
CA GLU A 21 3.47 -5.04 -17.56
C GLU A 21 4.01 -6.35 -16.99
N THR A 22 5.03 -6.24 -16.13
CA THR A 22 5.39 -7.36 -15.28
C THR A 22 4.14 -7.60 -14.46
N GLU A 23 3.45 -8.68 -14.78
CA GLU A 23 2.31 -9.19 -14.04
C GLU A 23 2.83 -9.49 -12.64
N THR A 24 2.82 -8.45 -11.80
CA THR A 24 3.30 -8.54 -10.43
C THR A 24 2.30 -9.46 -9.74
N GLU A 25 2.76 -10.65 -9.40
CA GLU A 25 1.94 -11.66 -8.74
C GLU A 25 1.21 -11.00 -7.56
N ASN A 26 -0.11 -11.23 -7.48
CA ASN A 26 -0.91 -10.70 -6.39
C ASN A 26 -0.34 -11.19 -5.06
N LEU A 27 -0.11 -10.29 -4.13
CA LEU A 27 0.32 -10.56 -2.77
C LEU A 27 -0.86 -10.89 -1.86
N ILE A 28 -2.06 -10.44 -2.23
CA ILE A 28 -3.31 -10.63 -1.46
C ILE A 28 -4.22 -11.60 -2.21
N LYS A 29 -4.80 -12.56 -1.48
CA LYS A 29 -5.76 -13.55 -2.00
C LYS A 29 -7.16 -12.94 -2.10
N LEU A 30 -7.37 -12.13 -3.13
CA LEU A 30 -8.67 -11.52 -3.45
C LEU A 30 -9.00 -11.72 -4.93
N ASP A 31 -10.29 -11.86 -5.24
CA ASP A 31 -10.77 -11.93 -6.62
C ASP A 31 -10.63 -10.58 -7.34
N SER A 32 -10.93 -10.57 -8.65
CA SER A 32 -10.79 -9.40 -9.51
C SER A 32 -11.83 -8.29 -9.25
N THR A 33 -12.85 -8.51 -8.42
CA THR A 33 -13.84 -7.49 -8.09
C THR A 33 -13.27 -6.42 -7.16
N TRP A 34 -12.23 -6.75 -6.41
CA TRP A 34 -11.49 -5.80 -5.59
C TRP A 34 -10.55 -4.97 -6.46
N GLY A 35 -10.73 -3.65 -6.44
CA GLY A 35 -9.82 -2.71 -7.10
C GLY A 35 -8.39 -2.92 -6.62
N LYS A 36 -7.41 -2.71 -7.51
CA LYS A 36 -5.99 -2.96 -7.25
C LYS A 36 -5.13 -1.80 -7.69
N GLU A 37 -4.21 -1.39 -6.82
CA GLU A 37 -3.13 -0.46 -7.15
C GLU A 37 -1.80 -1.03 -6.66
N MET A 38 -0.76 -0.93 -7.50
CA MET A 38 0.59 -1.41 -7.20
C MET A 38 1.56 -0.24 -7.13
N PHE A 39 2.40 -0.19 -6.10
CA PHE A 39 3.42 0.84 -5.92
C PHE A 39 4.79 0.21 -5.72
N PRO A 40 5.80 0.51 -6.56
CA PRO A 40 7.18 0.20 -6.21
C PRO A 40 7.63 1.11 -5.05
N PHE A 41 8.48 0.59 -4.18
CA PHE A 41 9.21 1.40 -3.22
C PHE A 41 10.49 1.99 -3.87
N PRO A 42 10.84 3.26 -3.60
CA PRO A 42 10.13 4.20 -2.73
C PRO A 42 8.80 4.66 -3.34
N ILE A 43 7.76 4.72 -2.52
CA ILE A 43 6.42 5.13 -2.95
C ILE A 43 6.47 6.61 -3.35
N ARG A 44 6.00 6.94 -4.56
CA ARG A 44 6.16 8.27 -5.16
C ARG A 44 5.70 9.42 -4.25
N PHE A 45 4.58 9.25 -3.54
CA PHE A 45 4.03 10.26 -2.64
C PHE A 45 4.60 10.17 -1.21
N ALA A 46 5.20 9.05 -0.82
CA ALA A 46 5.72 8.81 0.53
C ALA A 46 7.21 8.42 0.50
N LYS A 47 8.03 9.23 -0.18
CA LYS A 47 9.46 8.94 -0.41
C LYS A 47 10.31 8.83 0.86
N ASN A 48 9.83 9.36 1.99
CA ASN A 48 10.50 9.31 3.29
C ASN A 48 10.43 7.92 3.96
N ILE A 49 9.70 6.98 3.36
CA ILE A 49 9.70 5.56 3.74
C ILE A 49 10.83 4.87 2.96
N ASN A 50 11.96 4.68 3.63
CA ASN A 50 13.22 4.25 3.02
C ASN A 50 13.32 2.72 2.89
N TYR A 51 12.32 2.12 2.26
CA TYR A 51 12.34 0.70 1.88
C TYR A 51 12.57 0.53 0.38
N THR A 52 12.88 -0.71 -0.02
CA THR A 52 12.75 -1.18 -1.40
C THR A 52 11.80 -2.37 -1.42
N GLY A 53 11.20 -2.66 -2.56
CA GLY A 53 10.18 -3.70 -2.69
C GLY A 53 8.93 -3.18 -3.39
N VAL A 54 7.78 -3.76 -3.06
CA VAL A 54 6.49 -3.43 -3.70
C VAL A 54 5.37 -3.37 -2.67
N ALA A 55 4.37 -2.59 -2.98
CA ALA A 55 3.16 -2.42 -2.21
C ALA A 55 1.93 -2.71 -3.09
N GLU A 56 0.95 -3.44 -2.57
CA GLU A 56 -0.34 -3.72 -3.24
C GLU A 56 -1.50 -3.24 -2.37
N VAL A 57 -2.22 -2.22 -2.82
CA VAL A 57 -3.46 -1.75 -2.17
C VAL A 57 -4.65 -2.42 -2.85
N ARG A 58 -5.60 -2.92 -2.05
CA ARG A 58 -6.88 -3.46 -2.54
C ARG A 58 -8.07 -2.76 -1.92
N PHE A 59 -8.99 -2.33 -2.79
CA PHE A 59 -10.22 -1.63 -2.41
C PHE A 59 -11.43 -2.53 -2.65
N PRO A 60 -12.44 -2.53 -1.76
CA PRO A 60 -13.62 -3.32 -1.98
C PRO A 60 -14.38 -2.84 -3.22
N PRO A 61 -15.19 -3.71 -3.86
CA PRO A 61 -15.86 -3.43 -5.13
C PRO A 61 -16.78 -2.20 -5.08
N LYS A 62 -17.28 -1.82 -3.90
CA LYS A 62 -18.15 -0.65 -3.73
C LYS A 62 -17.95 0.05 -2.39
N GLY A 63 -18.16 1.37 -2.44
CA GLY A 63 -18.41 2.22 -1.29
C GLY A 63 -17.22 2.55 -0.41
N TRP A 64 -15.98 2.27 -0.82
CA TRP A 64 -14.80 2.65 -0.05
C TRP A 64 -14.55 4.16 0.00
N ARG A 65 -15.02 4.91 -1.01
CA ARG A 65 -15.02 6.39 -1.06
C ARG A 65 -16.39 7.02 -0.73
N THR A 66 -17.37 6.25 -0.28
CA THR A 66 -18.73 6.75 -0.01
C THR A 66 -18.97 6.84 1.49
N PRO A 67 -19.02 8.03 2.11
CA PRO A 67 -19.06 8.20 3.58
C PRO A 67 -20.16 7.41 4.30
N GLU A 68 -21.34 7.28 3.68
CA GLU A 68 -22.51 6.61 4.24
C GLU A 68 -22.41 5.08 4.13
N HIS A 69 -21.49 4.57 3.31
CA HIS A 69 -21.37 3.14 3.06
C HIS A 69 -20.63 2.42 4.19
N THR A 70 -21.02 1.17 4.48
CA THR A 70 -20.42 0.40 5.58
C THR A 70 -18.93 0.09 5.39
N LEU A 71 -18.47 0.08 4.14
CA LEU A 71 -17.07 -0.13 3.74
C LEU A 71 -16.29 1.17 3.51
N PHE A 72 -16.84 2.34 3.86
CA PHE A 72 -16.12 3.61 3.78
C PHE A 72 -14.76 3.50 4.47
N TRP A 73 -13.69 3.88 3.76
CA TRP A 73 -12.30 3.75 4.23
C TRP A 73 -11.94 2.37 4.82
N SER A 74 -12.63 1.32 4.36
CA SER A 74 -12.39 -0.06 4.78
C SER A 74 -11.73 -0.82 3.64
N TYR A 75 -10.43 -1.06 3.76
CA TYR A 75 -9.58 -1.56 2.68
C TYR A 75 -8.37 -2.30 3.23
N THR A 76 -7.60 -2.93 2.35
CA THR A 76 -6.38 -3.66 2.73
C THR A 76 -5.20 -3.20 1.90
N TYR A 77 -4.02 -3.35 2.49
CA TYR A 77 -2.76 -2.96 1.89
C TYR A 77 -1.70 -3.96 2.32
N VAL A 78 -0.85 -4.43 1.41
CA VAL A 78 0.33 -5.23 1.76
C VAL A 78 1.60 -4.57 1.29
N TRP A 79 2.62 -4.57 2.15
CA TRP A 79 3.99 -4.19 1.81
C TRP A 79 4.85 -5.44 1.79
N SER A 80 5.51 -5.72 0.67
CA SER A 80 6.58 -6.71 0.57
C SER A 80 7.91 -5.97 0.41
N ILE A 81 8.57 -5.71 1.54
CA ILE A 81 9.79 -4.91 1.61
C ILE A 81 11.04 -5.78 1.77
N ASN A 82 12.13 -5.38 1.11
CA ASN A 82 13.45 -5.98 1.30
C ASN A 82 14.02 -5.44 2.63
N PHE A 83 13.61 -6.09 3.71
CA PHE A 83 13.97 -5.74 5.07
C PHE A 83 14.25 -7.04 5.81
N ASP A 84 15.54 -7.29 6.07
CA ASP A 84 16.03 -8.56 6.63
C ASP A 84 15.90 -8.65 8.15
N GLU A 85 14.85 -8.04 8.70
CA GLU A 85 14.59 -8.00 10.13
C GLU A 85 13.08 -8.04 10.40
N LYS A 86 12.69 -8.29 11.64
CA LYS A 86 11.29 -8.18 12.04
C LYS A 86 10.95 -6.71 12.28
N ILE A 87 9.94 -6.20 11.57
CA ILE A 87 9.45 -4.85 11.82
C ILE A 87 8.86 -4.73 13.23
N THR A 88 9.10 -3.57 13.84
CA THR A 88 8.66 -3.24 15.21
C THR A 88 7.41 -2.35 15.18
N ALA A 89 6.70 -2.28 16.32
CA ALA A 89 5.57 -1.36 16.47
C ALA A 89 5.99 0.11 16.28
N LYS A 90 7.20 0.47 16.72
CA LYS A 90 7.76 1.82 16.55
C LYS A 90 7.99 2.16 15.07
N GLN A 91 8.56 1.23 14.30
CA GLN A 91 8.75 1.40 12.85
C GLN A 91 7.39 1.49 12.14
N LEU A 92 6.47 0.56 12.40
CA LEU A 92 5.12 0.59 11.82
C LEU A 92 4.40 1.92 12.11
N LYS A 93 4.52 2.45 13.34
CA LYS A 93 3.99 3.77 13.69
C LYS A 93 4.58 4.85 12.77
N GLN A 94 5.91 4.95 12.73
CA GLN A 94 6.61 5.99 11.97
C GLN A 94 6.33 5.87 10.46
N ASP A 95 6.23 4.65 9.94
CA ASP A 95 5.98 4.40 8.53
C ASP A 95 4.54 4.74 8.14
N LEU A 96 3.55 4.45 8.99
CA LEU A 96 2.17 4.86 8.77
C LEU A 96 2.02 6.39 8.83
N GLU A 97 2.66 7.06 9.80
CA GLU A 97 2.69 8.53 9.85
C GLU A 97 3.24 9.12 8.54
N LYS A 98 4.41 8.66 8.09
CA LYS A 98 5.00 9.09 6.81
C LYS A 98 4.14 8.76 5.59
N TYR A 99 3.49 7.60 5.59
CA TYR A 99 2.64 7.18 4.47
C TYR A 99 1.47 8.12 4.29
N PHE A 100 0.75 8.40 5.38
CA PHE A 100 -0.42 9.26 5.36
C PHE A 100 -0.08 10.75 5.26
N ASP A 101 1.07 11.19 5.79
CA ASP A 101 1.62 12.53 5.54
C ASP A 101 1.91 12.72 4.04
N GLY A 102 2.61 11.76 3.42
CA GLY A 102 2.90 11.79 1.99
C GLY A 102 1.65 11.74 1.12
N LEU A 103 0.64 10.96 1.53
CA LEU A 103 -0.65 10.86 0.85
C LEU A 103 -1.38 12.20 0.83
N ASN A 104 -1.22 13.03 1.86
CA ASN A 104 -1.83 14.35 2.00
C ASN A 104 -0.86 15.52 1.69
N ASP A 105 0.30 15.24 1.06
CA ASP A 105 1.36 16.23 0.73
C ASP A 105 1.82 17.10 1.92
N VAL A 106 1.80 16.55 3.14
CA VAL A 106 2.19 17.28 4.35
C VAL A 106 3.69 17.58 4.32
N ARG A 107 4.04 18.87 4.44
CA ARG A 107 5.42 19.41 4.48
C ARG A 107 5.51 20.46 5.58
N ASP A 108 6.73 20.88 5.93
CA ASP A 108 6.98 21.84 7.02
C ASP A 108 6.17 23.15 6.92
N ASN A 109 5.72 23.52 5.72
CA ASN A 109 4.92 24.71 5.44
C ASN A 109 3.65 24.42 4.60
N HIS A 110 3.22 23.16 4.49
CA HIS A 110 2.07 22.77 3.67
C HIS A 110 1.23 21.69 4.37
N ASN A 111 -0.09 21.89 4.43
CA ASN A 111 -1.06 20.94 5.00
C ASN A 111 -0.68 20.43 6.41
N ILE A 112 -0.08 21.28 7.25
CA ILE A 112 0.45 20.89 8.57
C ILE A 112 -0.68 20.36 9.47
N GLU A 113 -1.88 20.90 9.34
CA GLU A 113 -3.10 20.47 10.03
C GLU A 113 -3.57 19.06 9.64
N GLN A 114 -3.08 18.53 8.52
CA GLN A 114 -3.40 17.21 7.99
C GLN A 114 -2.40 16.15 8.45
N LYS A 115 -1.39 16.54 9.24
CA LYS A 115 -0.34 15.66 9.74
C LYS A 115 -0.91 14.45 10.47
N ALA A 116 -0.46 13.28 10.06
CA ALA A 116 -0.89 12.01 10.60
C ALA A 116 -0.22 11.74 11.95
N THR A 117 -0.96 11.07 12.84
CA THR A 117 -0.41 10.50 14.06
C THR A 117 -0.86 9.07 14.19
N ALA A 118 0.03 8.19 14.63
CA ALA A 118 -0.29 6.77 14.78
C ALA A 118 0.03 6.25 16.19
N THR A 119 -0.76 5.28 16.62
CA THR A 119 -0.48 4.43 17.77
C THR A 119 -0.50 2.98 17.31
N ILE A 120 0.53 2.22 17.64
CA ILE A 120 0.67 0.81 17.24
C ILE A 120 1.16 0.03 18.45
N GLN A 121 0.47 -1.08 18.73
CA GLN A 121 0.83 -2.00 19.80
C GLN A 121 0.88 -3.43 19.26
N ARG A 122 1.86 -4.19 19.73
CA ARG A 122 1.91 -5.64 19.47
C ARG A 122 0.83 -6.31 20.31
N ILE A 123 0.01 -7.15 19.69
CA ILE A 123 -1.06 -7.89 20.37
C ILE A 123 -0.61 -9.29 20.71
N ASN A 124 -0.09 -10.03 19.73
CA ASN A 124 0.39 -11.39 19.95
C ASN A 124 1.37 -11.81 18.84
N LYS A 125 1.79 -13.08 18.90
CA LYS A 125 2.57 -13.74 17.88
C LYS A 125 2.06 -15.16 17.71
N LYS A 126 1.81 -15.57 16.47
CA LYS A 126 1.42 -16.95 16.13
C LYS A 126 2.36 -17.46 15.04
N LYS A 127 3.06 -18.56 15.31
CA LYS A 127 4.11 -19.10 14.41
C LYS A 127 5.15 -18.01 14.07
N SER A 128 5.35 -17.74 12.78
CA SER A 128 6.25 -16.71 12.26
C SER A 128 5.60 -15.33 12.13
N THR A 129 4.28 -15.22 12.36
CA THR A 129 3.51 -13.99 12.17
C THR A 129 3.41 -13.22 13.49
N THR A 130 3.73 -11.92 13.44
CA THR A 130 3.54 -11.00 14.56
C THR A 130 2.35 -10.11 14.26
N PHE A 131 1.42 -10.00 15.21
CA PHE A 131 0.19 -9.23 15.03
C PHE A 131 0.26 -7.93 15.82
N PHE A 132 -0.21 -6.87 15.20
CA PHE A 132 -0.33 -5.55 15.81
C PHE A 132 -1.72 -4.99 15.57
N GLU A 133 -2.12 -4.09 16.45
CA GLU A 133 -3.31 -3.27 16.30
C GLU A 133 -2.94 -1.83 16.59
N GLY A 134 -3.76 -0.91 16.09
CA GLY A 134 -3.53 0.50 16.32
C GLY A 134 -4.57 1.41 15.72
N LYS A 135 -4.26 2.70 15.77
CA LYS A 135 -5.05 3.77 15.19
C LYS A 135 -4.16 4.73 14.43
N VAL A 136 -4.66 5.27 13.33
CA VAL A 136 -4.05 6.35 12.57
C VAL A 136 -5.06 7.48 12.45
N ASP A 137 -4.76 8.62 13.06
CA ASP A 137 -5.51 9.85 12.85
C ASP A 137 -4.87 10.62 11.69
N THR A 138 -5.63 10.85 10.63
CA THR A 138 -5.17 11.41 9.36
C THR A 138 -6.26 12.28 8.72
N TYR A 139 -6.04 12.72 7.49
CA TYR A 139 -6.96 13.52 6.70
C TYR A 139 -7.45 12.76 5.47
N ASP A 140 -8.74 12.86 5.20
CA ASP A 140 -9.40 12.27 4.04
C ASP A 140 -9.64 13.34 2.96
N HIS A 141 -8.64 13.58 2.11
CA HIS A 141 -8.81 14.46 0.94
C HIS A 141 -9.54 13.78 -0.24
N PHE A 142 -9.89 12.49 -0.12
CA PHE A 142 -10.49 11.72 -1.21
C PHE A 142 -12.01 11.81 -1.24
N ALA A 143 -12.66 11.90 -0.09
CA ALA A 143 -14.12 11.89 0.00
C ALA A 143 -14.69 13.04 0.83
N THR A 144 -14.14 13.32 2.01
CA THR A 144 -14.80 14.23 2.97
C THR A 144 -14.09 15.56 3.19
N ASN A 145 -12.81 15.68 2.83
CA ASN A 145 -11.94 16.81 3.21
C ASN A 145 -11.98 17.09 4.72
N LYS A 146 -11.93 16.03 5.54
CA LYS A 146 -11.99 16.08 7.00
C LYS A 146 -11.00 15.13 7.64
N ARG A 147 -10.71 15.36 8.93
CA ARG A 147 -9.97 14.40 9.76
C ARG A 147 -10.76 13.10 9.89
N ILE A 148 -10.03 11.99 9.85
CA ILE A 148 -10.56 10.64 10.01
C ILE A 148 -9.59 9.81 10.86
N VAL A 149 -10.14 8.99 11.74
CA VAL A 149 -9.37 8.00 12.49
C VAL A 149 -9.62 6.63 11.87
N LEU A 150 -8.53 5.97 11.46
CA LEU A 150 -8.54 4.61 10.95
C LEU A 150 -8.04 3.66 12.03
N ASN A 151 -8.85 2.68 12.41
CA ASN A 151 -8.37 1.52 13.15
C ASN A 151 -7.64 0.59 12.19
N VAL A 152 -6.50 0.02 12.62
CA VAL A 152 -5.66 -0.85 11.79
C VAL A 152 -5.37 -2.16 12.51
N LYS A 153 -5.51 -3.28 11.78
CA LYS A 153 -4.92 -4.58 12.13
C LYS A 153 -3.75 -4.87 11.21
N ILE A 154 -2.66 -5.39 11.76
CA ILE A 154 -1.41 -5.61 11.02
C ILE A 154 -0.90 -7.02 11.27
N GLU A 155 -0.56 -7.72 10.19
CA GLU A 155 0.09 -9.02 10.22
C GLU A 155 1.48 -8.90 9.58
N SER A 156 2.53 -9.02 10.39
CA SER A 156 3.91 -8.95 9.90
C SER A 156 4.51 -10.35 9.82
N ASN A 157 4.99 -10.70 8.63
CA ASN A 157 5.64 -11.96 8.33
C ASN A 157 7.08 -11.72 7.85
N TYR A 158 8.07 -12.13 8.65
CA TYR A 158 9.46 -12.10 8.23
C TYR A 158 9.83 -13.41 7.51
N CYS A 159 10.22 -13.30 6.24
CA CYS A 159 10.59 -14.39 5.36
C CYS A 159 12.13 -14.54 5.29
N LYS A 160 12.71 -15.35 6.17
CA LYS A 160 14.17 -15.56 6.24
C LYS A 160 14.81 -16.02 4.90
N LYS A 161 14.08 -16.80 4.09
CA LYS A 161 14.61 -17.34 2.81
C LYS A 161 14.78 -16.28 1.73
N THR A 162 13.94 -15.25 1.76
CA THR A 162 13.91 -14.17 0.76
C THR A 162 14.45 -12.85 1.33
N GLN A 163 14.79 -12.81 2.63
CA GLN A 163 15.21 -11.61 3.36
C GLN A 163 14.20 -10.46 3.21
N LYS A 164 12.92 -10.82 3.14
CA LYS A 164 11.80 -9.88 3.01
C LYS A 164 10.95 -9.88 4.26
N THR A 165 10.34 -8.73 4.52
CA THR A 165 9.24 -8.61 5.46
C THR A 165 7.97 -8.28 4.70
N VAL A 166 6.96 -9.13 4.84
CA VAL A 166 5.64 -8.98 4.22
C VAL A 166 4.62 -8.59 5.28
N ILE A 167 4.03 -7.42 5.12
CA ILE A 167 3.19 -6.77 6.12
C ILE A 167 1.81 -6.54 5.53
N LEU A 168 0.80 -7.24 6.04
CA LEU A 168 -0.59 -7.02 5.66
C LEU A 168 -1.24 -6.05 6.63
N PHE A 169 -1.82 -4.98 6.12
CA PHE A 169 -2.59 -3.98 6.83
C PHE A 169 -4.06 -4.10 6.43
N LYS A 170 -4.95 -3.96 7.42
CA LYS A 170 -6.40 -3.91 7.24
C LYS A 170 -6.90 -2.67 7.97
N PHE A 171 -7.48 -1.72 7.24
CA PHE A 171 -7.93 -0.45 7.78
C PHE A 171 -9.46 -0.37 7.80
N SER A 172 -10.02 0.33 8.79
CA SER A 172 -11.41 0.77 8.79
C SER A 172 -11.59 1.90 9.81
N PRO A 173 -12.43 2.91 9.56
CA PRO A 173 -12.82 3.87 10.60
C PRO A 173 -13.74 3.24 11.66
N LYS A 174 -14.26 2.03 11.42
CA LYS A 174 -15.14 1.33 12.36
C LYS A 174 -14.34 0.64 13.46
N GLU A 175 -14.89 0.65 14.67
CA GLU A 175 -14.36 -0.09 15.81
C GLU A 175 -14.21 -1.59 15.52
N PHE A 176 -13.24 -2.27 16.14
CA PHE A 176 -12.87 -3.65 15.85
C PHE A 176 -14.00 -4.70 16.02
N LYS A 177 -15.07 -4.35 16.75
CA LYS A 177 -16.26 -5.20 16.93
C LYS A 177 -17.30 -5.05 15.81
N HIS A 178 -17.16 -4.09 14.91
CA HIS A 178 -18.12 -3.85 13.83
C HIS A 178 -18.01 -4.93 12.74
N LYS A 179 -19.15 -5.32 12.15
CA LYS A 179 -19.25 -6.39 11.13
C LYS A 179 -18.33 -6.24 9.91
N VAL A 180 -17.89 -5.02 9.59
CA VAL A 180 -16.91 -4.80 8.51
C VAL A 180 -15.62 -5.60 8.71
N TRP A 181 -15.25 -5.83 9.96
CA TRP A 181 -14.08 -6.60 10.31
C TRP A 181 -14.23 -8.08 9.98
N GLU A 182 -15.44 -8.63 9.82
CA GLU A 182 -15.62 -10.00 9.31
C GLU A 182 -15.01 -10.09 7.91
N THR A 183 -15.43 -9.20 7.01
CA THR A 183 -14.88 -9.11 5.64
C THR A 183 -13.38 -8.84 5.64
N LEU A 184 -12.89 -7.92 6.47
CA LEU A 184 -11.46 -7.59 6.50
C LEU A 184 -10.61 -8.71 7.11
N ASN A 185 -11.12 -9.43 8.11
CA ASN A 185 -10.36 -10.50 8.76
C ASN A 185 -10.15 -11.70 7.83
N ASP A 186 -11.09 -11.96 6.91
CA ASP A 186 -11.01 -13.03 5.90
C ASP A 186 -9.95 -12.78 4.81
N ILE A 187 -9.41 -11.55 4.72
CA ILE A 187 -8.38 -11.21 3.75
C ILE A 187 -7.04 -11.82 4.20
N GLU A 188 -6.44 -12.62 3.31
CA GLU A 188 -5.19 -13.33 3.55
C GLU A 188 -4.13 -13.02 2.48
N LEU A 189 -2.86 -13.20 2.85
CA LEU A 189 -1.76 -13.22 1.88
C LEU A 189 -1.81 -14.47 1.02
N VAL A 190 -1.33 -14.40 -0.23
CA VAL A 190 -1.18 -15.60 -1.06
C VAL A 190 -0.16 -16.57 -0.44
N ASN A 191 -0.44 -17.87 -0.43
CA ASN A 191 0.43 -18.91 0.20
C ASN A 191 1.91 -18.91 -0.23
N LYS A 192 2.24 -18.22 -1.32
CA LYS A 192 3.59 -18.14 -1.89
C LYS A 192 4.34 -16.86 -1.50
N PHE A 193 3.82 -16.01 -0.63
CA PHE A 193 4.43 -14.71 -0.29
C PHE A 193 5.88 -14.80 0.28
N CYS A 194 6.30 -15.95 0.82
CA CYS A 194 7.68 -16.21 1.26
C CYS A 194 8.47 -17.17 0.34
N LYS A 195 7.96 -17.51 -0.85
CA LYS A 195 8.67 -18.39 -1.80
C LYS A 195 9.62 -17.56 -2.67
N LYS A 196 10.72 -18.20 -3.10
CA LYS A 196 11.67 -17.64 -4.07
C LYS A 196 11.11 -17.76 -5.48
#